data_AF-A0A7K2XMR9-F1
#
_entry.id   AF-A0A7K2XMR9-F1
#
_cell.length_a   1.000
_cell.length_b   1.000
_cell.length_c   1.000
_cell.angle_alpha   90.00
_cell.angle_beta   90.00
_cell.angle_gamma   90.00
#
_symmetry.space_group_name_H-M   'P 1'
#
loop_
_entity.id
_entity.type
_entity.pdbx_description
1 polymer ?
#
loop_
_entity_poly.entity_id
_entity_poly.type
_entity_poly.pdbx_seq_one_letter_code
_entity_poly.pdbx_strand_id
1 'polypeptide(L)'
;MAASPSTARAINDRLALRLLQDEGPLTATQLKTLTGLSRPTVADLVERLRGSGLVHVVGEAGAERRGPNAKLYGIVAGRAHLAALDVRTRSVSVTVADLLGATLAEASAPVGDGGGTGPA
;
A
#
# COMPACT_ATOMS: atom_id res chain seq x y z
N MET A 1 -23.73 12.76 11.67
CA MET A 1 -23.38 13.51 10.44
C MET A 1 -22.71 12.56 9.47
N ALA A 2 -23.09 12.58 8.19
CA ALA A 2 -22.41 11.80 7.16
C ALA A 2 -21.01 12.38 6.88
N ALA A 3 -20.05 11.53 6.51
CA ALA A 3 -18.72 11.98 6.12
C ALA A 3 -18.79 12.88 4.88
N SER A 4 -17.88 13.86 4.78
CA SER A 4 -17.75 14.66 3.56
C SER A 4 -17.34 13.78 2.37
N PRO A 5 -17.64 14.18 1.12
CA PRO A 5 -17.24 13.41 -0.06
C PRO A 5 -15.72 13.16 -0.14
N SER A 6 -14.89 14.10 0.30
CA SER A 6 -13.44 13.93 0.32
C SER A 6 -12.98 12.95 1.38
N THR A 7 -13.58 12.99 2.58
CA THR A 7 -13.29 12.02 3.65
C THR A 7 -13.72 10.61 3.24
N ALA A 8 -14.91 10.45 2.65
CA ALA A 8 -15.38 9.15 2.17
C ALA A 8 -14.45 8.56 1.09
N ARG A 9 -13.95 9.39 0.16
CA ARG A 9 -12.97 8.96 -0.85
C ARG A 9 -11.67 8.50 -0.20
N ALA A 10 -11.10 9.27 0.73
CA ALA A 10 -9.86 8.90 1.42
C ALA A 10 -9.99 7.57 2.19
N ILE A 11 -11.15 7.34 2.83
CA ILE A 11 -11.45 6.07 3.52
C ILE A 11 -11.49 4.92 2.53
N ASN A 12 -12.19 5.08 1.40
CA ASN A 12 -12.31 4.03 0.39
C ASN A 12 -10.96 3.72 -0.26
N ASP A 13 -10.19 4.74 -0.60
CA ASP A 13 -8.86 4.59 -1.21
C ASP A 13 -7.91 3.84 -0.26
N ARG A 14 -7.93 4.18 1.04
CA ARG A 14 -7.18 3.46 2.08
C ARG A 14 -7.62 1.99 2.19
N LEU A 15 -8.92 1.72 2.16
CA LEU A 15 -9.46 0.36 2.23
C LEU A 15 -8.97 -0.48 1.04
N ALA A 16 -9.04 0.05 -0.17
CA ALA A 16 -8.59 -0.67 -1.35
C ALA A 16 -7.07 -0.90 -1.37
N LEU A 17 -6.27 0.10 -0.97
CA LEU A 17 -4.82 -0.07 -0.84
C LEU A 17 -4.47 -1.16 0.17
N ARG A 18 -5.18 -1.22 1.30
CA ARG A 18 -4.98 -2.28 2.29
C ARG A 18 -5.32 -3.67 1.72
N LEU A 19 -6.44 -3.80 1.02
CA LEU A 19 -6.79 -5.06 0.36
C LEU A 19 -5.75 -5.48 -0.69
N LEU A 20 -5.22 -4.54 -1.47
CA LEU A 20 -4.16 -4.84 -2.45
C LEU A 20 -2.83 -5.22 -1.80
N GLN A 21 -2.57 -4.73 -0.58
CA GLN A 21 -1.40 -5.11 0.20
C GLN A 21 -1.58 -6.51 0.82
N ASP A 22 -2.75 -6.80 1.38
CA ASP A 22 -3.03 -8.04 2.10
C ASP A 22 -3.29 -9.22 1.15
N GLU A 23 -4.04 -9.01 0.06
CA GLU A 23 -4.44 -10.06 -0.89
C GLU A 23 -3.56 -10.12 -2.16
N GLY A 24 -2.68 -9.13 -2.35
CA GLY A 24 -1.94 -8.93 -3.59
C GLY A 24 -2.82 -8.36 -4.73
N PRO A 25 -2.47 -8.59 -6.00
CA PRO A 25 -3.20 -8.01 -7.12
C PRO A 25 -4.66 -8.45 -7.23
N LEU A 26 -5.58 -7.50 -7.38
CA LEU A 26 -7.02 -7.74 -7.45
C LEU A 26 -7.65 -7.14 -8.70
N THR A 27 -8.68 -7.82 -9.21
CA THR A 27 -9.56 -7.25 -10.24
C THR A 27 -10.52 -6.21 -9.64
N ALA A 28 -11.06 -5.32 -10.47
CA ALA A 28 -12.12 -4.38 -10.04
C ALA A 28 -13.35 -5.12 -9.48
N THR A 29 -13.65 -6.32 -9.99
CA THR A 29 -14.74 -7.15 -9.47
C THR A 29 -14.44 -7.67 -8.07
N GLN A 30 -13.22 -8.13 -7.81
CA GLN A 30 -12.81 -8.57 -6.47
C GLN A 30 -12.79 -7.40 -5.49
N LEU A 31 -12.25 -6.24 -5.88
CA LEU A 31 -12.30 -5.02 -5.06
C LEU A 31 -13.74 -4.65 -4.69
N LYS A 32 -14.68 -4.69 -5.64
CA LYS A 32 -16.10 -4.47 -5.37
C LYS A 32 -16.65 -5.45 -4.34
N THR A 33 -16.37 -6.74 -4.50
CA THR A 33 -16.85 -7.79 -3.59
C THR A 33 -16.28 -7.60 -2.18
N LEU A 34 -14.98 -7.37 -2.07
CA LEU A 34 -14.27 -7.26 -0.78
C LEU A 34 -14.56 -5.95 -0.05
N THR A 35 -14.75 -4.84 -0.77
CA THR A 35 -15.08 -3.54 -0.16
C THR A 35 -16.57 -3.33 0.08
N GLY A 36 -17.45 -4.11 -0.57
CA GLY A 36 -18.90 -3.88 -0.57
C GLY A 36 -19.34 -2.61 -1.31
N LEU A 37 -18.42 -1.92 -1.99
CA LEU A 37 -18.72 -0.68 -2.70
C LEU A 37 -19.48 -0.94 -4.01
N SER A 38 -20.18 0.10 -4.48
CA SER A 38 -20.86 0.02 -5.78
C SER A 38 -19.85 -0.06 -6.94
N ARG A 39 -20.27 -0.63 -8.08
CA ARG A 39 -19.44 -0.69 -9.29
C ARG A 39 -18.91 0.69 -9.74
N PRO A 40 -19.71 1.78 -9.83
CA PRO A 40 -19.18 3.08 -10.20
C PRO A 40 -18.19 3.63 -9.16
N THR A 41 -18.41 3.37 -7.86
CA THR A 41 -17.46 3.78 -6.81
C THR A 41 -16.10 3.10 -6.95
N VAL A 42 -16.07 1.80 -7.27
CA VAL A 42 -14.81 1.08 -7.49
C VAL A 42 -14.10 1.54 -8.76
N ALA A 43 -14.84 1.82 -9.83
CA ALA A 43 -14.26 2.34 -11.07
C ALA A 43 -13.56 3.69 -10.83
N ASP A 44 -14.24 4.62 -10.14
CA ASP A 44 -13.71 5.93 -9.75
C ASP A 44 -12.50 5.80 -8.80
N LEU A 45 -12.56 4.90 -7.82
CA LEU A 45 -11.44 4.58 -6.94
C LEU A 45 -10.20 4.10 -7.71
N VAL A 46 -10.38 3.11 -8.59
CA VAL A 46 -9.26 2.54 -9.36
C VAL A 46 -8.65 3.61 -10.25
N GLU A 47 -9.47 4.44 -10.90
CA GLU A 47 -8.97 5.50 -11.76
C GLU A 47 -8.18 6.55 -10.95
N ARG A 48 -8.67 6.96 -9.77
CA ARG A 48 -7.91 7.86 -8.88
C ARG A 48 -6.57 7.27 -8.45
N LEU A 49 -6.55 6.03 -7.97
CA LEU A 49 -5.33 5.38 -7.50
C LEU A 49 -4.31 5.17 -8.63
N ARG A 50 -4.79 4.94 -9.86
CA ARG A 50 -3.93 4.90 -11.06
C ARG A 50 -3.41 6.28 -11.42
N GLY A 51 -4.28 7.30 -11.39
CA GLY A 51 -3.92 8.68 -11.65
C GLY A 51 -2.90 9.24 -10.66
N SER A 52 -2.89 8.77 -9.40
CA SER A 52 -1.86 9.10 -8.41
C SER A 52 -0.57 8.28 -8.53
N GLY A 53 -0.57 7.24 -9.37
CA GLY A 53 0.55 6.33 -9.56
C GLY A 53 0.77 5.34 -8.40
N LEU A 54 -0.24 5.13 -7.54
CA LEU A 54 -0.16 4.16 -6.44
C LEU A 54 -0.45 2.73 -6.90
N VAL A 55 -1.27 2.56 -7.94
CA VAL A 55 -1.59 1.24 -8.52
C VAL A 55 -1.42 1.25 -10.03
N HIS A 56 -1.14 0.08 -10.59
CA HIS A 56 -1.05 -0.14 -12.03
C HIS A 56 -1.65 -1.50 -12.42
N VAL A 57 -1.82 -1.73 -13.72
CA VAL A 57 -2.23 -3.05 -14.21
C VAL A 57 -1.00 -3.95 -14.21
N VAL A 58 -1.05 -5.04 -13.44
CA VAL A 58 0.03 -6.03 -13.32
C VAL A 58 -0.23 -7.30 -14.14
N GLY A 59 -1.39 -7.38 -14.78
CA GLY A 59 -1.77 -8.52 -15.62
C GLY A 59 -3.26 -8.58 -15.88
N GLU A 60 -3.72 -9.75 -16.28
CA GLU A 60 -5.11 -10.03 -16.60
C GLU A 60 -5.55 -11.36 -16.01
N ALA A 61 -6.81 -11.47 -15.62
CA ALA A 61 -7.45 -12.67 -15.08
C ALA A 61 -8.59 -13.14 -15.97
N GLY A 62 -8.80 -14.46 -16.02
CA GLY A 62 -9.94 -15.06 -16.71
C GLY A 62 -9.71 -15.43 -18.18
N ALA A 63 -8.48 -15.76 -18.57
CA ALA A 63 -8.10 -16.15 -19.93
C ALA A 63 -8.95 -17.30 -20.53
N GLU A 64 -9.57 -18.12 -19.68
CA GLU A 64 -10.43 -19.25 -20.10
C GLU A 64 -11.94 -18.89 -20.18
N ARG A 65 -12.34 -17.66 -19.82
CA ARG A 65 -13.76 -17.25 -19.85
C ARG A 65 -14.10 -16.48 -21.12
N ARG A 66 -15.33 -16.66 -21.61
CA ARG A 66 -15.87 -15.89 -22.74
C ARG A 66 -16.07 -14.42 -22.35
N GLY A 67 -15.34 -13.52 -23.01
CA GLY A 67 -15.39 -12.07 -22.78
C GLY A 67 -13.99 -11.47 -22.67
N PRO A 68 -13.86 -10.14 -22.55
CA PRO A 68 -12.57 -9.50 -22.30
C PRO A 68 -12.02 -9.92 -20.93
N ASN A 69 -10.72 -10.21 -20.86
CA ASN A 69 -10.06 -10.55 -19.60
C ASN A 69 -10.19 -9.39 -18.60
N ALA A 70 -10.30 -9.73 -17.32
CA ALA A 70 -10.37 -8.74 -16.26
C ALA A 70 -8.96 -8.25 -15.91
N LYS A 71 -8.73 -6.94 -15.94
CA LYS A 71 -7.46 -6.35 -15.50
C LYS A 71 -7.21 -6.64 -14.02
N LEU A 72 -5.98 -7.07 -13.69
CA LEU A 72 -5.47 -7.18 -12.33
C LEU A 72 -4.73 -5.89 -11.97
N TYR A 73 -5.14 -5.25 -10.87
CA TYR A 73 -4.49 -4.05 -10.35
C TYR A 73 -3.61 -4.42 -9.17
N GLY A 74 -2.39 -3.89 -9.13
CA GLY A 74 -1.45 -4.09 -8.03
C GLY A 74 -0.78 -2.77 -7.61
N ILE A 75 -0.29 -2.71 -6.38
CA ILE A 75 0.47 -1.56 -5.86
C ILE A 75 1.78 -1.42 -6.64
N VAL A 76 2.14 -0.19 -7.01
CA VAL A 76 3.47 0.13 -7.52
C VAL A 76 4.45 0.14 -6.35
N ALA A 77 5.01 -1.03 -6.00
CA ALA A 77 5.78 -1.22 -4.77
C ALA A 77 6.94 -0.20 -4.62
N GLY A 78 7.69 0.03 -5.70
CA GLY A 78 8.81 0.99 -5.75
C GLY A 78 8.40 2.46 -5.86
N ARG A 79 7.12 2.81 -5.69
CA ARG A 79 6.65 4.21 -5.75
C ARG A 79 7.15 5.04 -4.57
N ALA A 80 7.39 4.41 -3.42
CA ALA A 80 7.97 5.03 -2.25
C ALA A 80 8.77 3.99 -1.45
N HIS A 81 9.64 4.49 -0.58
CA HIS A 81 10.42 3.67 0.35
C HIS A 81 10.04 4.03 1.78
N LEU A 82 9.96 3.01 2.63
CA LEU A 82 9.72 3.09 4.06
C LEU A 82 11.04 2.83 4.78
N ALA A 83 11.36 3.62 5.81
CA ALA A 83 12.50 3.36 6.69
C ALA A 83 11.98 3.10 8.10
N ALA A 84 12.30 1.94 8.66
CA ALA A 84 12.05 1.57 10.04
C ALA A 84 13.34 1.71 10.84
N LEU A 85 13.23 2.26 12.05
CA LEU A 85 14.32 2.38 13.01
C LEU A 85 13.99 1.54 14.25
N ASP A 86 14.90 0.65 14.65
CA ASP A 86 14.88 -0.03 15.95
C ASP A 86 16.03 0.53 16.80
N VAL A 87 15.68 1.31 17.82
CA VAL A 87 16.64 1.96 18.71
C VAL A 87 16.71 1.20 20.02
N ARG A 88 17.89 0.66 20.32
CA ARG A 88 18.21 -0.06 21.55
C ARG A 88 19.30 0.69 22.30
N THR A 89 19.49 0.37 23.58
CA THR A 89 20.49 1.01 24.44
C THR A 89 21.91 0.97 23.86
N ARG A 90 22.27 -0.08 23.11
CA ARG A 90 23.64 -0.30 22.60
C ARG A 90 23.74 -0.30 21.07
N SER A 91 22.62 -0.13 20.37
CA SER A 91 22.60 -0.24 18.91
C SER A 91 21.39 0.46 18.31
N VAL A 92 21.56 0.94 17.08
CA VAL A 92 20.47 1.35 16.20
C VAL A 92 20.49 0.44 14.99
N SER A 93 19.34 -0.11 14.63
CA SER A 93 19.13 -0.84 13.38
C SER A 93 18.15 -0.07 12.49
N VAL A 94 18.38 -0.14 11.19
CA VAL A 94 17.57 0.49 10.16
C VAL A 94 17.20 -0.56 9.11
N THR A 95 15.93 -0.63 8.77
CA THR A 95 15.42 -1.43 7.65
C THR A 95 14.73 -0.51 6.65
N VAL A 96 15.14 -0.57 5.38
CA VAL A 96 14.47 0.11 4.27
C VAL A 96 13.62 -0.91 3.53
N ALA A 97 12.34 -0.61 3.31
CA ALA A 97 11.41 -1.46 2.60
C ALA A 97 10.65 -0.70 1.50
N ASP A 98 10.08 -1.42 0.54
CA ASP A 98 9.13 -0.87 -0.42
C ASP A 98 7.71 -0.76 0.16
N LEU A 99 6.73 -0.29 -0.62
CA LEU A 99 5.34 -0.14 -0.16
C LEU A 99 4.62 -1.46 0.15
N LEU A 100 5.12 -2.59 -0.35
CA LEU A 100 4.60 -3.92 -0.03
C LEU A 100 5.33 -4.54 1.17
N GLY A 101 6.30 -3.82 1.75
CA GLY A 101 7.07 -4.28 2.91
C GLY A 101 8.24 -5.19 2.54
N ALA A 102 8.57 -5.34 1.25
CA ALA A 102 9.75 -6.09 0.86
C ALA A 102 11.00 -5.31 1.30
N THR A 103 11.86 -5.96 2.08
CA THR A 103 13.09 -5.35 2.57
C THR A 103 14.08 -5.15 1.41
N LEU A 104 14.54 -3.91 1.25
CA LEU A 104 15.46 -3.49 0.21
C LEU A 104 16.89 -3.33 0.75
N ALA A 105 17.04 -2.91 2.00
CA ALA A 105 18.33 -2.76 2.66
C ALA A 105 18.18 -2.81 4.18
N GLU A 106 19.22 -3.27 4.86
CA GLU A 106 19.33 -3.26 6.32
C GLU A 106 20.72 -2.78 6.74
N ALA A 107 20.78 -2.07 7.87
CA ALA A 107 22.03 -1.64 8.47
C ALA A 107 21.89 -1.58 10.00
N SER A 108 22.99 -1.81 10.72
CA SER A 108 23.05 -1.62 12.17
C SER A 108 24.34 -0.95 12.58
N ALA A 109 24.26 -0.04 13.55
CA ALA A 109 25.40 0.65 14.12
C ALA A 109 25.37 0.57 15.65
N PRO A 110 26.52 0.45 16.34
CA PRO A 110 26.57 0.56 17.78
C PRO A 110 26.27 1.99 18.23
N VAL A 111 25.65 2.13 19.40
CA VAL A 111 25.53 3.42 20.10
C VAL A 111 26.63 3.47 21.14
N GLY A 112 27.51 4.46 21.06
CA GLY A 112 28.63 4.62 22.00
C GLY A 112 28.14 4.97 23.41
N ASP A 113 28.89 4.52 24.42
CA ASP A 113 28.51 4.63 25.83
C ASP A 113 28.60 6.09 26.39
N GLY A 114 28.99 7.08 25.56
CA GLY A 114 29.38 8.43 25.99
C GLY A 114 28.36 9.56 25.78
N GLY A 115 27.17 9.28 25.26
CA GLY A 115 26.15 10.30 24.98
C GLY A 115 24.98 10.19 25.95
N GLY A 116 25.11 10.74 27.15
CA GLY A 116 23.94 10.99 28.00
C GLY A 116 22.95 11.86 27.22
N THR A 117 21.69 11.44 27.12
CA THR A 117 20.62 12.34 26.67
C THR A 117 20.58 13.49 27.66
N GLY A 118 20.99 14.69 27.21
CA GLY A 118 20.82 15.91 27.99
C GLY A 118 19.37 16.07 28.45
N PRO A 119 19.12 16.84 29.52
CA PRO A 119 17.78 16.95 30.10
C PRO A 119 16.75 17.41 29.05
N ALA A 120 15.56 16.83 29.15
CA ALA A 120 14.40 17.12 28.29
C ALA A 120 13.83 18.53 28.52
#